data_AF-A0A426W894-F1
#
_entry.id   AF-A0A426W894-F1
#
_cell.length_a   1.000
_cell.length_b   1.000
_cell.length_c   1.000
_cell.angle_alpha   90.00
_cell.angle_beta   90.00
_cell.angle_gamma   90.00
#
_symmetry.space_group_name_H-M   'P 1'
#
loop_
_entity.id
_entity.type
_entity.pdbx_description
1 polymer ?
#
loop_
_entity_poly.entity_id
_entity_poly.type
_entity_poly.pdbx_seq_one_letter_code
_entity_poly.pdbx_strand_id
1 'polypeptide(L)'
;MTQRRIKSSRWLKSFLTTQIGVPPEHLPLVQGGVEYWVTLNTWGEKKLSPPVWRFVQTAWEQKRLQAKKKAAKCLLNASRQTLIHAVEVGTDSHHTFLEGLILKNGLATLDEEEGRRILAEISSSQG
;
A
#
# COMPACT_ATOMS: atom_id res chain seq x y z
N MET A 1 4.53 21.88 0.21
CA MET A 1 4.49 20.53 -0.40
C MET A 1 4.67 19.51 0.71
N THR A 2 3.68 18.65 0.96
CA THR A 2 3.79 17.62 2.00
C THR A 2 4.76 16.54 1.55
N GLN A 3 5.93 16.42 2.18
CA GLN A 3 6.91 15.37 1.87
C GLN A 3 6.22 13.99 1.88
N ARG A 4 6.37 13.24 0.80
CA ARG A 4 5.85 11.88 0.69
C ARG A 4 6.72 10.95 1.53
N ARG A 5 6.33 10.76 2.79
CA ARG A 5 7.09 9.95 3.75
C ARG A 5 6.77 8.47 3.62
N ILE A 6 7.82 7.65 3.63
CA ILE A 6 7.76 6.19 3.57
C ILE A 6 7.54 5.65 4.99
N LYS A 7 6.29 5.32 5.33
CA LYS A 7 5.89 4.85 6.67
C LYS A 7 6.10 3.34 6.88
N SER A 8 7.25 2.81 6.49
CA SER A 8 7.60 1.40 6.72
C SER A 8 9.10 1.23 6.89
N SER A 9 9.55 1.09 8.14
CA SER A 9 10.97 0.93 8.46
C SER A 9 11.56 -0.32 7.82
N ARG A 10 10.83 -1.44 7.88
CA ARG A 10 11.26 -2.72 7.33
C ARG A 10 11.47 -2.64 5.82
N TRP A 11 10.50 -2.07 5.10
CA TRP A 11 10.62 -1.96 3.65
C TRP A 11 11.72 -0.99 3.25
N LEU A 12 11.77 0.20 3.87
CA LEU A 12 12.77 1.21 3.53
C LEU A 12 14.18 0.71 3.82
N LYS A 13 14.42 0.13 5.00
CA LYS A 13 15.71 -0.51 5.33
C LYS A 13 16.09 -1.56 4.29
N SER A 14 15.19 -2.51 4.01
CA SER A 14 15.45 -3.58 3.05
C SER A 14 15.75 -3.05 1.65
N PHE A 15 14.99 -2.06 1.17
CA PHE A 15 15.17 -1.50 -0.16
C PHE A 15 16.51 -0.76 -0.29
N LEU A 16 16.87 0.02 0.74
CA LEU A 16 18.16 0.70 0.79
C LEU A 16 19.32 -0.29 0.78
N THR A 17 19.23 -1.39 1.54
CA THR A 17 20.32 -2.37 1.59
C THR A 17 20.41 -3.27 0.36
N THR A 18 19.29 -3.68 -0.23
CA THR A 18 19.30 -4.69 -1.31
C THR A 18 19.23 -4.10 -2.71
N GLN A 19 18.49 -3.02 -2.92
CA GLN A 19 18.28 -2.42 -4.25
C GLN A 19 19.20 -1.22 -4.49
N ILE A 20 19.42 -0.40 -3.46
CA ILE A 20 20.35 0.75 -3.56
C ILE A 20 21.79 0.33 -3.23
N GLY A 21 21.98 -0.76 -2.47
CA GLY A 21 23.31 -1.26 -2.08
C GLY A 21 23.94 -0.46 -0.94
N VAL A 22 23.15 0.21 -0.10
CA VAL A 22 23.65 0.88 1.10
C VAL A 22 24.08 -0.17 2.12
N PRO A 23 25.35 -0.20 2.56
CA PRO A 23 25.79 -1.12 3.60
C PRO A 23 24.98 -0.91 4.90
N PRO A 24 24.53 -1.98 5.58
CA PRO A 24 23.73 -1.88 6.80
C PRO A 24 24.34 -0.98 7.89
N GLU A 25 25.66 -0.96 7.99
CA GLU A 25 26.47 -0.16 8.91
C GLU A 25 26.42 1.34 8.62
N HIS A 26 26.07 1.75 7.39
CA HIS A 26 25.91 3.15 7.01
C HIS A 26 24.50 3.68 7.31
N LEU A 27 23.55 2.80 7.66
CA LEU A 27 22.21 3.20 8.04
C LEU A 27 22.20 3.75 9.47
N PRO A 28 21.37 4.77 9.75
CA PRO A 28 21.28 5.34 11.08
C PRO A 28 20.72 4.31 12.06
N LEU A 29 21.17 4.36 13.31
CA LEU A 29 20.56 3.58 14.38
C LEU A 29 19.19 4.14 14.76
N VAL A 30 18.38 3.32 15.41
CA VAL A 30 17.10 3.75 15.99
C VAL A 30 17.37 4.84 17.03
N GLN A 31 16.77 6.01 16.86
CA GLN A 31 16.85 7.09 17.84
C GLN A 31 15.70 6.93 18.84
N GLY A 32 16.01 6.95 20.15
CA GLY A 32 15.00 6.86 21.20
C GLY A 32 13.92 7.92 21.03
N GLY A 33 12.64 7.53 21.13
CA GLY A 33 11.50 8.44 21.00
C GLY A 33 11.12 8.85 19.57
N VAL A 34 11.84 8.38 18.54
CA VAL A 34 11.51 8.66 17.13
C VAL A 34 11.25 7.35 16.38
N GLU A 35 10.14 7.28 15.65
CA GLU A 35 9.85 6.11 14.83
C GLU A 35 10.95 5.93 13.77
N TYR A 36 11.52 4.72 13.68
CA TYR A 36 12.71 4.49 12.87
C TYR A 36 12.52 4.82 11.38
N TRP A 37 11.31 4.70 10.84
CA TRP A 37 11.04 5.11 9.47
C TRP A 37 11.27 6.61 9.27
N VAL A 38 11.00 7.47 10.27
CA VAL A 38 11.28 8.91 10.21
C VAL A 38 12.78 9.13 10.06
N THR A 39 13.58 8.50 10.92
CA THR A 39 15.05 8.56 10.89
C THR A 39 15.60 8.14 9.53
N LEU A 40 15.10 7.04 8.96
CA LEU A 40 15.50 6.55 7.65
C LEU A 40 15.09 7.50 6.50
N ASN A 41 13.91 8.11 6.57
CA ASN A 41 13.49 9.09 5.55
C ASN A 41 14.39 10.33 5.58
N THR A 42 14.67 10.87 6.77
CA THR A 42 15.56 12.02 6.94
C THR A 42 16.99 11.71 6.51
N TRP A 43 17.49 10.52 6.82
CA TRP A 43 18.79 10.07 6.35
C TRP A 43 18.83 9.94 4.83
N GLY A 44 17.82 9.29 4.22
CA GLY A 44 17.75 9.08 2.77
C GLY A 44 17.72 10.40 2.00
N GLU A 45 16.93 11.36 2.45
CA GLU A 45 16.86 12.70 1.86
C GLU A 45 18.19 13.47 1.94
N LYS A 46 18.95 13.30 3.04
CA LYS A 46 20.23 14.01 3.25
C LYS A 46 21.43 13.34 2.61
N LYS A 47 21.42 12.00 2.47
CA LYS A 47 22.61 11.21 2.11
C LYS A 47 22.56 10.63 0.70
N LEU A 48 21.37 10.44 0.13
CA LEU A 48 21.23 9.98 -1.24
C LEU A 48 21.17 11.16 -2.19
N SER A 49 21.62 10.97 -3.43
CA SER A 49 21.43 11.98 -4.46
C SER A 49 19.93 12.18 -4.73
N PRO A 50 19.49 13.39 -5.10
CA PRO A 50 18.07 13.65 -5.35
C PRO A 50 17.39 12.69 -6.34
N PRO A 51 18.04 12.25 -7.45
CA PRO A 51 17.45 11.25 -8.35
C PRO A 51 17.24 9.89 -7.69
N VAL A 52 18.22 9.42 -6.89
CA VAL A 52 18.13 8.14 -6.18
C VAL A 52 17.03 8.20 -5.12
N TRP A 53 16.93 9.30 -4.38
CA TRP A 53 15.88 9.43 -3.38
C TRP A 53 14.47 9.47 -3.99
N ARG A 54 14.30 10.18 -5.11
CA ARG A 54 13.06 10.15 -5.89
C ARG A 54 12.72 8.74 -6.37
N PHE A 55 13.70 7.98 -6.85
CA PHE A 55 13.50 6.59 -7.25
C PHE A 55 12.97 5.73 -6.09
N VAL A 56 13.55 5.84 -4.89
CA VAL A 56 13.08 5.13 -3.69
C VAL A 56 11.62 5.51 -3.35
N GLN A 57 11.28 6.80 -3.40
CA GLN A 57 9.92 7.27 -3.14
C GLN A 57 8.91 6.73 -4.17
N THR A 58 9.25 6.79 -5.47
CA THR A 58 8.41 6.25 -6.55
C THR A 58 8.22 4.75 -6.41
N ALA A 59 9.27 3.98 -6.09
CA ALA A 59 9.18 2.54 -5.86
C ALA A 59 8.25 2.19 -4.68
N TRP A 60 8.28 2.99 -3.62
CA TRP A 60 7.34 2.84 -2.49
C TRP A 60 5.89 3.07 -2.90
N GLU A 61 5.64 4.12 -3.69
CA GLU A 61 4.29 4.44 -4.18
C GLU A 61 3.73 3.33 -5.05
N GLN A 62 4.54 2.81 -5.98
CA GLN A 62 4.15 1.69 -6.84
C GLN A 62 3.85 0.43 -6.02
N LYS A 63 4.69 0.11 -5.03
CA LYS A 63 4.42 -1.01 -4.12
C LYS A 63 3.11 -0.82 -3.36
N ARG A 64 2.83 0.38 -2.85
CA ARG A 64 1.57 0.67 -2.14
C ARG A 64 0.37 0.55 -3.07
N LEU A 65 0.48 1.05 -4.30
CA LEU A 65 -0.56 0.93 -5.31
C LEU A 65 -0.84 -0.56 -5.62
N GLN A 66 0.19 -1.35 -5.83
CA GLN A 66 0.05 -2.78 -6.11
C GLN A 66 -0.55 -3.55 -4.92
N ALA A 67 -0.18 -3.19 -3.69
CA ALA A 67 -0.78 -3.75 -2.49
C ALA A 67 -2.28 -3.40 -2.36
N LYS A 68 -2.67 -2.16 -2.70
CA LYS A 68 -4.08 -1.74 -2.76
C LYS A 68 -4.84 -2.52 -3.83
N LYS A 69 -4.29 -2.63 -5.05
CA LYS A 69 -4.88 -3.43 -6.14
C LYS A 69 -5.06 -4.89 -5.71
N LYS A 70 -4.05 -5.50 -5.08
CA LYS A 70 -4.12 -6.87 -4.57
C LYS A 70 -5.19 -7.01 -3.47
N ALA A 71 -5.26 -6.07 -2.53
CA ALA A 71 -6.29 -6.07 -1.49
C ALA A 71 -7.69 -5.97 -2.09
N ALA A 72 -7.90 -5.08 -3.05
CA ALA A 72 -9.16 -4.95 -3.78
C ALA A 72 -9.54 -6.27 -4.47
N LYS A 73 -8.61 -6.87 -5.25
CA LYS A 73 -8.82 -8.18 -5.88
C LYS A 73 -9.15 -9.27 -4.88
N CYS A 74 -8.48 -9.30 -3.72
CA CYS A 74 -8.78 -10.28 -2.67
C CYS A 74 -10.18 -10.08 -2.07
N LEU A 75 -10.65 -8.85 -1.88
CA LEU A 75 -12.00 -8.58 -1.36
C LEU A 75 -13.09 -8.89 -2.39
N LEU A 76 -12.76 -8.77 -3.68
CA LEU A 76 -13.66 -9.02 -4.80
C LEU A 76 -13.72 -10.50 -5.23
N ASN A 77 -12.89 -11.39 -4.67
CA ASN A 77 -12.91 -12.81 -5.05
C ASN A 77 -14.18 -13.53 -4.51
N ALA A 78 -14.72 -14.49 -5.28
CA ALA A 78 -15.97 -15.21 -5.03
C ALA A 78 -16.04 -15.90 -3.66
N SER A 79 -14.91 -16.30 -3.06
CA SER A 79 -14.86 -16.86 -1.69
C SER A 79 -15.11 -15.83 -0.57
N ARG A 80 -15.26 -14.55 -0.92
CA ARG A 80 -15.56 -13.44 -0.01
C ARG A 80 -16.83 -12.66 -0.40
N GLN A 81 -17.75 -13.32 -1.10
CA GLN A 81 -19.13 -12.84 -1.35
C GLN A 81 -19.78 -12.25 -0.08
N THR A 82 -19.42 -12.77 1.10
CA THR A 82 -19.86 -12.30 2.42
C THR A 82 -19.55 -10.82 2.69
N LEU A 83 -18.49 -10.25 2.10
CA LEU A 83 -18.01 -8.91 2.42
C LEU A 83 -18.66 -7.84 1.54
N ILE A 84 -18.91 -8.14 0.26
CA ILE A 84 -19.76 -7.31 -0.61
C ILE A 84 -21.19 -7.34 -0.07
N HIS A 85 -21.72 -8.52 0.27
CA HIS A 85 -23.04 -8.63 0.91
C HIS A 85 -23.08 -7.97 2.29
N ALA A 86 -22.06 -8.08 3.14
CA ALA A 86 -22.05 -7.41 4.46
C ALA A 86 -22.03 -5.87 4.34
N VAL A 87 -21.42 -5.33 3.28
CA VAL A 87 -21.46 -3.90 2.95
C VAL A 87 -22.82 -3.48 2.42
N GLU A 88 -23.48 -4.30 1.60
CA GLU A 88 -24.82 -4.01 1.06
C GLU A 88 -25.95 -4.24 2.08
N VAL A 89 -25.80 -5.19 3.01
CA VAL A 89 -26.85 -5.62 3.96
C VAL A 89 -26.80 -4.84 5.28
N GLY A 90 -25.85 -3.93 5.47
CA GLY A 90 -25.96 -2.83 6.45
C GLY A 90 -26.34 -3.23 7.87
N THR A 91 -25.68 -4.24 8.46
CA THR A 91 -26.02 -4.71 9.82
C THR A 91 -24.94 -4.53 10.89
N ASP A 92 -23.76 -3.99 10.57
CA ASP A 92 -22.79 -3.66 11.63
C ASP A 92 -21.94 -2.42 11.28
N SER A 93 -22.17 -1.32 11.99
CA SER A 93 -21.78 0.04 11.56
C SER A 93 -20.26 0.33 11.61
N HIS A 94 -19.46 -0.50 12.28
CA HIS A 94 -18.04 -0.21 12.50
C HIS A 94 -17.05 -1.05 11.68
N HIS A 95 -17.28 -2.36 11.47
CA HIS A 95 -16.40 -3.19 10.62
C HIS A 95 -16.64 -2.95 9.12
N THR A 96 -17.90 -2.73 8.74
CA THR A 96 -18.34 -2.44 7.37
C THR A 96 -17.78 -1.14 6.82
N PHE A 97 -17.44 -0.18 7.68
CA PHE A 97 -16.86 1.10 7.26
C PHE A 97 -15.42 0.98 6.75
N LEU A 98 -14.57 0.21 7.45
CA LEU A 98 -13.16 0.05 7.06
C LEU A 98 -13.04 -0.80 5.80
N GLU A 99 -13.83 -1.88 5.73
CA GLU A 99 -13.91 -2.77 4.57
C GLU A 99 -14.49 -2.06 3.34
N GLY A 100 -15.59 -1.32 3.50
CA GLY A 100 -16.17 -0.47 2.47
C GLY A 100 -15.22 0.65 2.01
N LEU A 101 -14.43 1.24 2.93
CA LEU A 101 -13.37 2.19 2.58
C LEU A 101 -12.23 1.52 1.80
N ILE A 102 -11.82 0.31 2.15
CA ILE A 102 -10.78 -0.43 1.43
C ILE A 102 -11.27 -0.81 0.03
N LEU A 103 -12.54 -1.24 -0.09
CA LEU A 103 -13.16 -1.56 -1.37
C LEU A 103 -13.30 -0.31 -2.25
N LYS A 104 -13.84 0.79 -1.71
CA LYS A 104 -14.00 2.07 -2.44
C LYS A 104 -12.67 2.66 -2.87
N ASN A 105 -11.66 2.68 -1.99
CA ASN A 105 -10.32 3.17 -2.33
C ASN A 105 -9.53 2.20 -3.22
N GLY A 106 -9.79 0.90 -3.11
CA GLY A 106 -9.18 -0.14 -3.93
C GLY A 106 -9.71 -0.12 -5.37
N LEU A 107 -11.04 -0.05 -5.53
CA LEU A 107 -11.71 0.10 -6.83
C LEU A 107 -11.30 1.39 -7.53
N ALA A 108 -11.23 2.53 -6.82
CA ALA A 108 -10.74 3.78 -7.40
C ALA A 108 -9.28 3.74 -7.87
N THR A 109 -8.50 2.74 -7.45
CA THR A 109 -7.13 2.50 -7.92
C THR A 109 -7.01 1.47 -9.03
N LEU A 110 -8.09 0.76 -9.34
CA LEU A 110 -8.23 -0.03 -10.55
C LEU A 110 -8.63 0.93 -11.68
N ASP A 111 -8.12 0.70 -12.90
CA ASP A 111 -8.70 1.37 -14.05
C ASP A 111 -10.13 0.84 -14.27
N GLU A 112 -10.98 1.64 -14.94
CA GLU A 112 -12.39 1.29 -15.09
C GLU A 112 -12.60 -0.04 -15.82
N GLU A 113 -11.70 -0.40 -16.73
CA GLU A 113 -11.77 -1.64 -17.49
C GLU A 113 -11.50 -2.86 -16.62
N GLU A 114 -10.44 -2.81 -15.81
CA GLU A 114 -10.09 -3.86 -14.86
C GLU A 114 -11.13 -3.96 -13.74
N GLY A 115 -11.70 -2.82 -13.30
CA GLY A 115 -12.85 -2.80 -12.40
C GLY A 115 -14.08 -3.49 -12.99
N ARG A 116 -14.47 -3.14 -14.22
CA ARG A 116 -15.60 -3.76 -14.94
C ARG A 116 -15.40 -5.26 -15.17
N ARG A 117 -14.19 -5.68 -15.55
CA ARG A 117 -13.85 -7.09 -15.77
C ARG A 117 -14.04 -7.93 -14.49
N ILE A 118 -13.53 -7.46 -13.36
CA ILE A 118 -13.63 -8.20 -12.09
C ILE A 118 -15.10 -8.30 -11.66
N LEU A 119 -15.88 -7.23 -11.81
CA LEU A 119 -17.32 -7.28 -11.53
C LEU A 119 -18.06 -8.30 -12.42
N ALA A 120 -17.73 -8.36 -13.70
CA ALA A 120 -18.32 -9.34 -14.61
C ALA A 120 -17.95 -10.80 -14.25
N GLU A 121 -16.71 -11.06 -13.85
CA GLU A 121 -16.25 -12.39 -13.38
C GLU A 121 -16.97 -12.83 -12.09
N ILE A 122 -17.31 -11.90 -11.19
CA ILE A 122 -18.10 -12.19 -9.98
C ILE A 122 -19.54 -12.55 -10.37
N SER A 123 -20.17 -11.74 -11.22
CA SER A 123 -21.56 -11.96 -11.66
C SER A 123 -21.73 -13.26 -12.45
N SER A 124 -20.74 -13.67 -13.24
CA SER A 124 -20.77 -14.93 -13.98
C SER A 124 -20.53 -16.16 -13.11
N SER A 125 -19.88 -16.01 -11.96
CA SER A 125 -19.65 -17.09 -10.98
C SER A 125 -20.87 -17.34 -10.06
N GLN A 126 -21.98 -16.62 -10.26
CA GLN A 126 -23.24 -16.77 -9.52
C GLN A 126 -24.32 -17.59 -10.25
N GLY A 127 -24.03 -18.10 -11.46
CA GLY A 127 -24.90 -19.02 -12.22
C GLY A 127 -24.34 -20.43 -12.23
#